data_AF-A0A3R7T0U4-F1
#
_entry.id   AF-A0A3R7T0U4-F1
#
_cell.length_a   1.000
_cell.length_b   1.000
_cell.length_c   1.000
_cell.angle_alpha   90.00
_cell.angle_beta   90.00
_cell.angle_gamma   90.00
#
_symmetry.space_group_name_H-M   'P 1'
#
loop_
_entity.id
_entity.type
_entity.pdbx_description
1 polymer ?
#
loop_
_entity_poly.entity_id
_entity_poly.type
_entity_poly.pdbx_seq_one_letter_code
_entity_poly.pdbx_strand_id
1 'polypeptide(L)'
;MELDGSSGSRKMCGGNPAAVERMLAFGREVQHMSQVLRRELGKNDHNKKMLQDAFSLLAYNDPWNSPVGWQLDPLQREPVCQSLNSAILESHQLPRRPPLEICVAHTKQLINLMSRSGLGSCAFASVESILGSQQ
;
A
#
# COMPACT_ATOMS: atom_id res chain seq x y z
N MET A 1 -3.73 9.21 -16.89
CA MET A 1 -2.33 9.61 -17.13
C MET A 1 -1.70 8.51 -17.96
N GLU A 2 -1.34 8.84 -19.19
CA GLU A 2 -0.90 7.88 -20.20
C GLU A 2 0.45 7.27 -19.82
N LEU A 3 0.53 5.94 -19.81
CA LEU A 3 1.76 5.19 -19.63
C LEU A 3 2.44 5.09 -21.00
N ASP A 4 3.32 6.04 -21.29
CA ASP A 4 4.16 5.97 -22.48
C ASP A 4 5.15 4.79 -22.34
N GLY A 5 4.83 3.72 -23.06
CA GLY A 5 5.65 2.54 -23.22
C GLY A 5 6.79 2.81 -24.19
N SER A 6 7.85 3.48 -23.73
CA SER A 6 9.13 3.45 -24.44
C SER A 6 9.88 2.18 -24.05
N SER A 7 9.94 1.22 -24.97
CA SER A 7 10.71 -0.03 -24.90
C SER A 7 12.23 0.17 -24.96
N GLY A 8 12.76 1.14 -24.21
CA GLY A 8 14.18 1.24 -23.88
C GLY A 8 14.45 0.44 -22.60
N SER A 9 15.50 -0.37 -22.59
CA SER A 9 15.93 -1.13 -21.39
C SER A 9 16.03 -0.19 -20.18
N ARG A 10 15.07 -0.28 -19.26
CA ARG A 10 15.01 0.55 -18.05
C ARG A 10 16.16 0.14 -17.14
N LYS A 11 17.26 0.89 -17.18
CA LYS A 11 18.42 0.66 -16.32
C LYS A 11 18.18 1.21 -14.92
N MET A 12 18.60 0.46 -13.90
CA MET A 12 18.66 0.97 -12.53
C MET A 12 19.38 2.31 -12.47
N CYS A 13 18.77 3.27 -11.75
CA CYS A 13 19.33 4.61 -11.57
C CYS A 13 19.68 5.33 -12.89
N GLY A 14 19.05 4.96 -14.01
CA GLY A 14 19.39 5.50 -15.34
C GLY A 14 20.82 5.18 -15.80
N GLY A 15 21.50 4.23 -15.17
CA GLY A 15 22.93 3.95 -15.38
C GLY A 15 23.88 4.98 -14.77
N ASN A 16 23.39 5.92 -13.94
CA ASN A 16 24.22 6.92 -13.29
C ASN A 16 24.96 6.33 -12.07
N PRO A 17 26.31 6.27 -12.07
CA PRO A 17 27.08 5.65 -10.99
C PRO A 17 26.90 6.35 -9.64
N ALA A 18 26.77 7.68 -9.61
CA ALA A 18 26.53 8.43 -8.38
C ALA A 18 25.14 8.13 -7.79
N ALA A 19 24.14 7.89 -8.64
CA ALA A 19 22.82 7.48 -8.19
C ALA A 19 22.83 6.05 -7.64
N VAL A 20 23.59 5.14 -8.25
CA VAL A 20 23.82 3.78 -7.72
C VAL A 20 24.52 3.84 -6.36
N GLU A 21 25.55 4.67 -6.20
CA GLU A 21 26.26 4.82 -4.93
C GLU A 21 25.34 5.34 -3.81
N ARG A 22 24.51 6.35 -4.10
CA ARG A 22 23.49 6.84 -3.15
C ARG A 22 22.50 5.75 -2.76
N MET A 23 22.03 4.96 -3.74
CA MET A 23 21.14 3.83 -3.49
C MET A 23 21.80 2.78 -2.59
N LEU A 24 23.08 2.46 -2.80
CA LEU A 24 23.83 1.54 -1.95
C LEU A 24 24.07 2.10 -0.54
N ALA A 25 24.34 3.40 -0.41
CA ALA A 25 24.45 4.06 0.88
C ALA A 25 23.14 3.97 1.67
N PHE A 26 22.02 4.28 1.02
CA PHE A 26 20.69 4.12 1.60
C PHE A 26 20.41 2.66 2.01
N GLY A 27 20.75 1.68 1.16
CA GLY A 27 20.60 0.26 1.51
C GLY A 27 21.36 -0.14 2.78
N ARG A 28 22.58 0.41 3.00
CA ARG A 28 23.34 0.18 4.24
C ARG A 28 22.65 0.77 5.47
N GLU A 29 22.08 1.96 5.34
CA GLU A 29 21.33 2.61 6.42
C GLU A 29 20.07 1.80 6.80
N VAL A 30 19.31 1.34 5.80
CA VAL A 30 18.12 0.50 6.02
C VAL A 30 18.51 -0.83 6.69
N GLN A 31 19.62 -1.45 6.27
CA GLN A 31 20.13 -2.67 6.89
C GLN A 31 20.52 -2.45 8.35
N HIS A 32 21.15 -1.31 8.66
CA HIS A 32 21.48 -0.96 10.05
C HIS A 32 20.21 -0.80 10.89
N MET A 33 19.22 -0.06 10.39
CA MET A 33 17.93 0.11 11.06
C MET A 33 17.25 -1.25 11.32
N SER A 34 17.25 -2.17 10.34
CA SER A 34 16.69 -3.52 10.52
C SER A 34 17.38 -4.30 11.64
N GLN A 35 18.69 -4.17 11.78
CA GLN A 35 19.44 -4.82 12.85
C GLN A 35 19.12 -4.23 14.22
N VAL A 36 18.97 -2.91 14.32
CA VAL A 36 18.55 -2.23 15.56
C VAL A 36 17.15 -2.71 15.97
N LEU A 37 16.17 -2.62 15.06
CA LEU A 37 14.80 -3.06 15.32
C LEU A 37 14.73 -4.54 15.71
N ARG A 38 15.56 -5.40 15.09
CA ARG A 38 15.62 -6.82 15.45
C ARG A 38 16.14 -7.06 16.88
N ARG A 39 17.04 -6.20 17.38
CA ARG A 39 17.55 -6.29 18.74
C ARG A 39 16.51 -5.80 19.75
N GLU A 40 15.80 -4.72 19.43
CA GLU A 40 14.83 -4.08 20.32
C GLU A 40 13.48 -4.81 20.37
N LEU A 41 12.97 -5.25 19.22
CA LEU A 41 11.61 -5.80 19.07
C LEU A 41 11.62 -7.31 18.78
N GLY A 42 12.79 -7.92 18.63
CA GLY A 42 12.95 -9.33 18.32
C GLY A 42 12.87 -9.66 16.82
N LYS A 43 12.77 -10.95 16.49
CA LYS A 43 12.76 -11.42 15.10
C LYS A 43 11.38 -11.19 14.46
N ASN A 44 11.40 -10.60 13.27
CA ASN A 44 10.22 -10.47 12.42
C ASN A 44 10.57 -11.00 11.01
N ASP A 45 10.08 -12.19 10.68
CA ASP A 45 10.38 -12.87 9.42
C ASP A 45 9.77 -12.15 8.21
N HIS A 46 8.64 -11.49 8.39
CA HIS A 46 8.02 -10.67 7.35
C HIS A 46 8.93 -9.50 6.96
N ASN A 47 9.39 -8.71 7.94
CA ASN A 47 10.30 -7.58 7.69
C ASN A 47 11.64 -8.05 7.09
N LYS A 48 12.15 -9.19 7.57
CA LYS A 48 13.37 -9.80 7.00
C LYS A 48 13.18 -10.17 5.53
N LYS A 49 12.04 -10.77 5.18
CA LYS A 49 11.72 -11.12 3.81
C LYS A 49 11.54 -9.88 2.93
N MET A 50 10.82 -8.86 3.40
CA MET A 50 10.67 -7.60 2.66
C MET A 50 12.03 -6.97 2.34
N LEU A 51 12.94 -6.94 3.30
CA LEU A 51 14.28 -6.38 3.11
C LEU A 51 15.12 -7.19 2.11
N GLN A 52 15.03 -8.52 2.19
CA GLN A 52 15.70 -9.41 1.25
C GLN A 52 15.15 -9.21 -0.17
N ASP A 53 13.83 -9.18 -0.33
CA ASP A 53 13.17 -9.01 -1.62
C ASP A 53 13.55 -7.63 -2.21
N ALA A 54 13.54 -6.55 -1.42
CA ALA A 54 13.95 -5.22 -1.87
C ALA A 54 15.42 -5.18 -2.34
N PHE A 55 16.35 -5.80 -1.61
CA PHE A 55 17.76 -5.85 -2.03
C PHE A 55 17.99 -6.78 -3.22
N SER A 56 17.16 -7.79 -3.41
CA SER A 56 17.29 -8.69 -4.56
C SER A 56 17.07 -7.98 -5.89
N LEU A 57 16.33 -6.85 -5.92
CA LEU A 57 16.20 -5.99 -7.10
C LEU A 57 17.56 -5.51 -7.62
N LEU A 58 18.54 -5.29 -6.73
CA LEU A 58 19.89 -4.84 -7.10
C LEU A 58 20.69 -5.89 -7.87
N ALA A 59 20.30 -7.17 -7.78
CA ALA A 59 21.00 -8.27 -8.43
C ALA A 59 20.66 -8.40 -9.93
N TYR A 60 19.65 -7.67 -10.41
CA TYR A 60 19.17 -7.75 -11.79
C TYR A 60 19.48 -6.49 -12.58
N ASN A 61 19.92 -6.65 -13.82
CA ASN A 61 20.16 -5.52 -14.74
C ASN A 61 18.87 -4.74 -15.05
N ASP A 62 17.75 -5.45 -15.15
CA ASP A 62 16.40 -4.90 -15.26
C ASP A 62 15.55 -5.35 -14.04
N PRO A 63 15.38 -4.50 -13.02
CA PRO A 63 14.62 -4.85 -11.82
C PRO A 63 13.13 -5.09 -12.05
N TRP A 64 12.54 -4.46 -13.07
CA TRP A 64 11.10 -4.60 -13.36
C TRP A 64 10.78 -5.99 -13.89
N ASN A 65 11.74 -6.66 -14.53
CA ASN A 65 11.61 -8.03 -15.00
C ASN A 65 12.16 -9.08 -14.02
N SER A 66 12.47 -8.69 -12.78
CA SER A 66 12.90 -9.63 -11.74
C SER A 66 11.71 -10.39 -11.13
N PRO A 67 11.94 -11.52 -10.43
CA PRO A 67 10.87 -12.25 -9.72
C PRO A 67 10.10 -11.40 -8.69
N VAL A 68 10.70 -10.30 -8.23
CA VAL A 68 10.11 -9.35 -7.29
C VAL A 68 9.82 -7.98 -7.92
N GLY A 69 9.83 -7.90 -9.26
CA GLY A 69 9.59 -6.65 -10.00
C GLY A 69 8.22 -6.02 -9.72
N TRP A 70 7.25 -6.82 -9.28
CA TRP A 70 5.94 -6.37 -8.82
C TRP A 70 6.03 -5.34 -7.68
N GLN A 71 7.10 -5.31 -6.88
CA GLN A 71 7.31 -4.29 -5.85
C GLN A 71 7.46 -2.87 -6.41
N LEU A 72 7.82 -2.75 -7.68
CA LEU A 72 8.01 -1.48 -8.39
C LEU A 72 6.73 -1.03 -9.12
N ASP A 73 5.66 -1.82 -9.09
CA ASP A 73 4.36 -1.44 -9.63
C ASP A 73 3.78 -0.28 -8.80
N PRO A 74 3.42 0.86 -9.43
CA PRO A 74 2.79 1.98 -8.74
C PRO A 74 1.56 1.59 -7.90
N LEU A 75 0.79 0.56 -8.29
CA LEU A 75 -0.38 0.09 -7.55
C LEU A 75 -0.03 -0.48 -6.16
N GLN A 76 1.23 -0.85 -5.93
CA GLN A 76 1.69 -1.29 -4.60
C GLN A 76 1.85 -0.12 -3.61
N ARG A 77 1.71 1.14 -4.07
CA ARG A 77 1.77 2.31 -3.17
C ARG A 77 0.52 2.44 -2.31
N GLU A 78 -0.66 2.14 -2.86
CA GLU A 78 -1.94 2.17 -2.13
C GLU A 78 -1.91 1.40 -0.79
N PRO A 79 -1.54 0.11 -0.74
CA PRO A 79 -1.54 -0.62 0.53
C PRO A 79 -0.53 -0.04 1.54
N VAL A 80 0.63 0.45 1.08
CA VAL A 80 1.63 1.09 1.94
C VAL A 80 1.08 2.39 2.53
N CYS A 81 0.46 3.24 1.70
CA CYS A 81 -0.19 4.46 2.14
C CYS A 81 -1.32 4.17 3.15
N GLN A 82 -2.13 3.14 2.92
CA GLN A 82 -3.20 2.76 3.84
C GLN A 82 -2.65 2.29 5.19
N SER A 83 -1.62 1.43 5.19
CA SER A 83 -0.97 0.99 6.43
C SER A 83 -0.34 2.16 7.18
N LEU A 84 0.34 3.07 6.48
CA LEU A 84 0.93 4.26 7.08
C LEU A 84 -0.13 5.20 7.67
N ASN A 85 -1.19 5.50 6.92
CA ASN A 85 -2.31 6.33 7.39
C ASN A 85 -2.94 5.73 8.65
N SER A 86 -3.11 4.41 8.68
CA SER A 86 -3.66 3.71 9.84
C SER A 86 -2.74 3.81 11.06
N ALA A 87 -1.43 3.69 10.86
CA ALA A 87 -0.44 3.81 11.95
C ALA A 87 -0.37 5.24 12.50
N ILE A 88 -0.47 6.26 11.65
CA ILE A 88 -0.54 7.67 12.06
C ILE A 88 -1.79 7.90 12.92
N LEU A 89 -2.96 7.46 12.45
CA LEU A 89 -4.21 7.59 13.21
C LEU A 89 -4.10 6.91 14.58
N GLU A 90 -3.56 5.70 14.62
CA GLU A 90 -3.32 4.98 15.89
C GLU A 90 -2.36 5.73 16.82
N SER A 91 -1.27 6.30 16.31
CA SER A 91 -0.33 7.08 17.13
C SER A 91 -0.98 8.32 17.75
N HIS A 92 -1.98 8.89 17.08
CA HIS A 92 -2.79 10.00 17.57
C HIS A 92 -4.05 9.54 18.34
N GLN A 93 -4.20 8.22 18.58
CA GLN A 93 -5.37 7.62 19.24
C GLN A 93 -6.70 7.93 18.54
N LEU A 94 -6.63 8.15 17.23
CA LEU A 94 -7.78 8.37 16.35
C LEU A 94 -8.25 7.03 15.75
N PRO A 95 -9.56 6.89 15.46
CA PRO A 95 -10.08 5.68 14.84
C PRO A 95 -9.47 5.46 13.44
N ARG A 96 -9.02 4.22 13.17
CA ARG A 96 -8.42 3.83 11.88
C ARG A 96 -9.37 3.94 10.68
N ARG A 97 -10.68 3.89 10.94
CA ARG A 97 -11.71 4.06 9.91
C ARG A 97 -12.41 5.39 10.15
N PRO A 98 -12.59 6.21 9.11
CA PRO A 98 -13.35 7.45 9.24
C PRO A 98 -14.78 7.11 9.69
N PRO A 99 -15.37 7.89 10.60
CA PRO A 99 -16.74 7.65 11.08
C PRO A 99 -17.76 7.51 9.93
N LEU A 100 -17.56 8.25 8.84
CA LEU A 100 -18.41 8.19 7.66
C LEU A 100 -18.40 6.79 7.00
N GLU A 101 -17.23 6.15 6.86
CA GLU A 101 -17.15 4.79 6.31
C GLU A 101 -17.90 3.79 7.19
N ILE A 102 -17.80 3.95 8.51
CA ILE A 102 -18.53 3.11 9.48
C ILE A 102 -20.04 3.31 9.31
N CYS A 103 -20.50 4.56 9.25
CA CYS A 103 -21.91 4.88 9.03
C CYS A 103 -22.41 4.27 7.71
N VAL A 104 -21.67 4.45 6.60
CA VAL A 104 -22.02 3.90 5.29
C VAL A 104 -22.11 2.37 5.33
N ALA A 105 -21.15 1.69 5.96
CA ALA A 105 -21.16 0.23 6.11
C ALA A 105 -22.36 -0.24 6.95
N HIS A 106 -22.65 0.44 8.06
CA HIS A 106 -23.82 0.15 8.90
C HIS A 106 -25.12 0.38 8.16
N THR A 107 -25.25 1.46 7.39
CA THR A 107 -26.43 1.74 6.56
C THR A 107 -26.64 0.67 5.50
N LYS A 108 -25.57 0.24 4.80
CA LYS A 108 -25.64 -0.86 3.82
C LYS A 108 -26.13 -2.16 4.48
N GLN A 109 -25.60 -2.48 5.66
CA GLN A 109 -26.03 -3.66 6.42
C GLN A 109 -27.48 -3.55 6.90
N LEU A 110 -27.91 -2.38 7.37
CA LEU A 110 -29.28 -2.12 7.80
C LEU A 110 -30.28 -2.33 6.66
N ILE A 111 -30.01 -1.80 5.47
CA ILE A 111 -30.85 -1.99 4.27
C ILE A 111 -30.99 -3.48 3.93
N ASN A 112 -29.90 -4.24 3.99
CA ASN A 112 -29.91 -5.68 3.77
C ASN A 112 -30.77 -6.42 4.81
N LEU A 113 -30.65 -6.06 6.09
CA LEU A 113 -31.49 -6.61 7.15
C LEU A 113 -32.97 -6.28 6.95
N MET A 114 -33.30 -5.03 6.61
CA MET A 114 -34.67 -4.60 6.32
C MET A 114 -35.29 -5.39 5.17
N SER A 115 -34.52 -5.63 4.10
CA SER A 115 -34.97 -6.44 2.96
C SER A 115 -35.31 -7.87 3.38
N ARG A 116 -34.45 -8.50 4.18
CA ARG A 116 -34.66 -9.86 4.72
C ARG A 116 -35.86 -9.94 5.67
N SER A 117 -36.14 -8.87 6.40
CA SER A 117 -37.32 -8.75 7.26
C SER A 117 -38.61 -8.41 6.50
N GLY A 118 -38.57 -8.32 5.17
CA GLY A 118 -39.74 -8.05 4.33
C GLY A 118 -40.17 -6.57 4.28
N LEU A 119 -39.32 -5.65 4.72
CA LEU A 119 -39.60 -4.22 4.66
C LEU A 119 -39.27 -3.68 3.26
N GLY A 120 -40.23 -3.75 2.35
CA GLY A 120 -40.05 -3.37 0.94
C GLY A 120 -39.64 -1.90 0.70
N SER A 121 -39.83 -1.01 1.68
CA SER A 121 -39.39 0.39 1.59
C SER A 121 -37.86 0.54 1.45
N CYS A 122 -37.08 -0.44 1.90
CA CYS A 122 -35.62 -0.42 1.76
C CYS A 122 -35.16 -0.61 0.31
N ALA A 123 -36.01 -1.13 -0.59
CA ALA A 123 -35.68 -1.30 -2.01
C ALA A 123 -35.45 0.03 -2.74
N PHE A 124 -36.01 1.13 -2.22
CA PHE A 124 -35.82 2.48 -2.76
C PHE A 124 -34.62 3.21 -2.14
N ALA A 125 -34.01 2.66 -1.09
CA ALA A 125 -32.85 3.25 -0.44
C ALA A 125 -31.55 2.75 -1.10
N SER A 126 -30.88 3.62 -1.85
CA SER A 126 -29.54 3.34 -2.38
C SER A 126 -28.50 4.21 -1.66
N VAL A 127 -27.55 3.56 -1.01
CA VAL A 127 -26.44 4.27 -0.35
C VAL A 127 -25.51 4.90 -1.40
N GLU A 128 -25.37 4.27 -2.57
CA GLU A 128 -24.59 4.81 -3.68
C GLU A 128 -25.24 6.04 -4.32
N SER A 129 -26.58 6.12 -4.39
CA SER A 129 -27.23 7.34 -4.91
C SER A 129 -27.05 8.53 -3.98
N ILE A 130 -27.00 8.29 -2.66
CA ILE A 130 -26.80 9.34 -1.65
C ILE A 130 -25.35 9.83 -1.61
N LEU A 131 -24.39 8.93 -1.82
CA LEU A 131 -22.96 9.27 -1.80
C LEU A 131 -22.41 9.71 -3.17
N GLY A 132 -23.10 9.33 -4.26
CA GLY A 132 -22.67 9.55 -5.64
C GLY A 132 -23.13 10.88 -6.25
N SER A 133 -23.71 11.80 -5.48
CA SER A 133 -24.10 13.13 -5.98
C SER A 133 -22.90 14.09 -6.06
N GLN A 134 -21.94 13.77 -6.92
CA GLN A 134 -21.00 14.70 -7.54
C GLN A 134 -20.86 14.25 -8.98
N GLN A 135 -21.66 14.84 -9.86
CA GLN A 135 -21.40 14.86 -11.30
C GLN A 135 -20.84 16.24 -11.64
#